data_AF-A0A4P5WSM5-F1
#
_entry.id   AF-A0A4P5WSM5-F1
#
_cell.length_a   1.000
_cell.length_b   1.000
_cell.length_c   1.000
_cell.angle_alpha   90.00
_cell.angle_beta   90.00
_cell.angle_gamma   90.00
#
_symmetry.space_group_name_H-M   'P 1'
#
loop_
_entity.id
_entity.type
_entity.pdbx_description
1 polymer ?
#
loop_
_entity_poly.entity_id
_entity_poly.type
_entity_poly.pdbx_seq_one_letter_code
_entity_poly.pdbx_strand_id
1 'polypeptide(L)'
;MLRSLAVAALLACPALWVMSGAAVCWGEDWRQWRGPAGDGVSGERGLPQRWTREQIAVNSLGESSNSSAAISNGRLFLRTHKSLWCPGNKE
;
A
#
# COMPACT_ATOMS: atom_id res chain seq x y z
N MET A 1 -8.15 -52.84 -37.54
CA MET A 1 -7.00 -52.13 -38.14
C MET A 1 -7.44 -50.73 -38.55
N LEU A 2 -7.17 -49.72 -37.72
CA LEU A 2 -6.83 -48.36 -38.17
C LEU A 2 -6.12 -47.68 -36.98
N ARG A 3 -4.89 -47.23 -37.23
CA ARG A 3 -3.91 -46.73 -36.26
C ARG A 3 -4.05 -45.22 -36.12
N SER A 4 -3.75 -44.71 -34.92
CA SER A 4 -3.17 -43.40 -34.61
C SER A 4 -3.79 -42.15 -35.24
N LEU A 5 -4.18 -41.19 -34.38
CA LEU A 5 -3.83 -39.77 -34.43
C LEU A 5 -4.64 -39.04 -33.35
N ALA A 6 -3.96 -38.60 -32.28
CA ALA A 6 -4.28 -37.46 -31.38
C ALA A 6 -3.70 -37.65 -29.97
N VAL A 7 -2.48 -38.18 -29.87
CA VAL A 7 -1.61 -37.91 -28.71
C VAL A 7 -0.78 -36.68 -29.07
N ALA A 8 -1.38 -35.49 -29.13
CA ALA A 8 -0.65 -34.25 -29.42
C ALA A 8 -1.49 -32.97 -29.22
N ALA A 9 -2.17 -32.81 -28.09
CA ALA A 9 -2.66 -31.49 -27.69
C ALA A 9 -2.99 -31.52 -26.20
N LEU A 10 -2.06 -31.06 -25.37
CA LEU A 10 -2.28 -30.53 -24.00
C LEU A 10 -0.95 -30.29 -23.26
N LEU A 11 0.21 -30.38 -23.92
CA LEU A 11 1.43 -29.70 -23.48
C LEU A 11 1.39 -28.24 -23.95
N ALA A 12 0.41 -27.49 -23.45
CA ALA A 12 0.35 -26.05 -23.63
C ALA A 12 1.42 -25.41 -22.73
N CYS A 13 2.59 -25.18 -23.31
CA CYS A 13 3.53 -24.10 -23.01
C CYS A 13 3.79 -23.79 -21.51
N PRO A 14 4.85 -24.33 -20.87
CA PRO A 14 5.27 -23.89 -19.53
C PRO A 14 5.81 -22.43 -19.52
N ALA A 15 5.93 -21.77 -20.68
CA ALA A 15 6.35 -20.38 -20.79
C ALA A 15 5.25 -19.35 -20.44
N LEU A 16 4.03 -19.80 -20.16
CA LEU A 16 2.92 -18.94 -19.74
C LEU A 16 2.63 -19.07 -18.24
N TRP A 17 3.64 -19.36 -17.44
CA TRP A 17 3.59 -19.21 -16.00
C TRP A 17 4.64 -18.17 -15.61
N VAL A 18 4.28 -17.29 -14.67
CA VAL A 18 5.09 -16.16 -14.17
C VAL A 18 4.95 -14.85 -14.95
N MET A 19 3.71 -14.38 -15.11
CA MET A 19 3.42 -12.93 -15.02
C MET A 19 2.47 -12.68 -13.85
N SER A 20 2.68 -13.36 -12.73
CA SER A 20 2.13 -12.95 -11.45
C SER A 20 3.00 -11.83 -10.90
N GLY A 21 3.02 -10.69 -11.61
CA GLY A 21 3.52 -9.46 -11.03
C GLY A 21 2.59 -9.11 -9.88
N ALA A 22 3.09 -9.21 -8.64
CA ALA A 22 2.39 -8.61 -7.51
C ALA A 22 2.16 -7.15 -7.89
N ALA A 23 0.90 -6.78 -8.15
CA ALA A 23 0.56 -5.38 -8.28
C ALA A 23 1.02 -4.73 -6.98
N VAL A 24 2.06 -3.91 -7.05
CA VAL A 24 2.40 -3.02 -5.94
C VAL A 24 1.20 -2.08 -5.87
N CYS A 25 0.28 -2.36 -4.95
CA CYS A 25 -0.80 -1.43 -4.64
C CYS A 25 -0.15 -0.26 -3.90
N TRP A 26 -0.15 0.91 -4.53
CA TRP A 26 0.24 2.14 -3.87
C TRP A 26 -0.99 2.69 -3.19
N GLY A 27 -0.88 2.94 -1.89
CA GLY A 27 -1.91 3.68 -1.16
C GLY A 27 -2.03 5.10 -1.70
N GLU A 28 -3.23 5.67 -1.61
CA GLU A 28 -3.48 7.05 -2.05
C GLU A 28 -2.68 8.08 -1.24
N ASP A 29 -2.19 9.10 -1.92
CA ASP A 29 -1.47 10.22 -1.30
C ASP A 29 -2.43 11.18 -0.58
N TRP A 30 -2.45 11.14 0.75
CA TRP A 30 -3.20 12.08 1.61
C TRP A 30 -2.36 13.32 1.98
N ARG A 31 -2.09 14.17 1.01
CA ARG A 31 -1.24 15.38 1.19
C ARG A 31 -1.91 16.53 1.94
N GLN A 32 -3.22 16.48 2.14
CA GLN A 32 -4.02 17.57 2.69
C GLN A 32 -5.09 17.07 3.66
N TRP A 33 -5.63 18.00 4.45
CA TRP A 33 -6.77 17.73 5.32
C TRP A 33 -7.93 17.16 4.49
N ARG A 34 -8.48 16.04 4.95
CA ARG A 34 -9.57 15.29 4.28
C ARG A 34 -9.18 14.60 2.96
N GLY A 35 -7.90 14.41 2.68
CA GLY A 35 -7.43 13.57 1.57
C GLY A 35 -7.59 14.20 0.17
N PRO A 36 -7.30 13.44 -0.90
CA PRO A 36 -7.28 13.93 -2.29
C PRO A 36 -8.60 14.58 -2.73
N ALA A 37 -9.74 13.98 -2.35
CA ALA A 37 -11.06 14.46 -2.67
C ALA A 37 -11.58 15.54 -1.70
N GLY A 38 -10.90 15.75 -0.57
CA GLY A 38 -11.29 16.74 0.44
C GLY A 38 -12.53 16.36 1.28
N ASP A 39 -13.01 15.12 1.17
CA ASP A 39 -14.19 14.60 1.88
C ASP A 39 -13.84 13.78 3.13
N GLY A 40 -12.59 13.36 3.27
CA GLY A 40 -12.10 12.55 4.39
C GLY A 40 -12.34 11.06 4.19
N VAL A 41 -12.59 10.61 2.97
CA VAL A 41 -12.84 9.22 2.62
C VAL A 41 -11.66 8.68 1.80
N SER A 42 -11.19 7.49 2.16
CA SER A 42 -10.19 6.76 1.37
C SER A 42 -10.90 5.87 0.35
N GLY A 43 -10.36 5.80 -0.87
CA GLY A 43 -10.84 4.90 -1.92
C GLY A 43 -10.43 3.44 -1.72
N GLU A 44 -9.64 3.12 -0.69
CA GLU A 44 -9.12 1.78 -0.42
C GLU A 44 -10.24 0.76 -0.16
N ARG A 45 -10.04 -0.45 -0.69
CA ARG A 45 -11.00 -1.57 -0.59
C ARG A 45 -10.28 -2.83 -0.15
N GLY A 46 -11.05 -3.80 0.35
CA GLY A 46 -10.47 -5.08 0.79
C GLY A 46 -9.62 -4.95 2.06
N LEU A 47 -9.81 -3.89 2.84
CA LEU A 47 -9.11 -3.68 4.11
C LEU A 47 -9.41 -4.82 5.10
N PRO A 48 -8.45 -5.20 5.97
CA PRO A 48 -8.66 -6.19 7.00
C PRO A 48 -9.88 -5.86 7.86
N GLN A 49 -10.78 -6.83 8.04
CA GLN A 49 -11.96 -6.67 8.91
C GLN A 49 -11.63 -6.96 10.39
N ARG A 50 -10.46 -7.55 10.65
CA ARG A 50 -9.95 -7.84 11.99
C ARG A 50 -8.53 -7.27 12.08
N TRP A 51 -8.26 -6.59 13.19
CA TRP A 51 -6.99 -5.92 13.44
C TRP A 51 -6.38 -6.42 14.74
N THR A 52 -5.06 -6.56 14.77
CA THR A 52 -4.29 -6.72 16.01
C THR A 52 -3.98 -5.35 16.59
N ARG A 53 -4.01 -5.22 17.92
CA ARG A 53 -3.55 -4.00 18.61
C ARG A 53 -2.07 -4.09 18.92
N GLU A 54 -1.26 -4.26 17.89
CA GLU A 54 0.19 -4.26 18.02
C GLU A 54 0.74 -2.86 17.78
N GLN A 55 1.48 -2.32 18.76
CA GLN A 55 2.15 -1.04 18.60
C GLN A 55 3.48 -1.25 17.88
N ILE A 56 3.58 -0.72 16.65
CA ILE A 56 4.77 -0.90 15.81
C ILE A 56 5.83 0.19 16.00
N ALA A 57 5.47 1.38 16.47
CA ALA A 57 6.39 2.50 16.65
C ALA A 57 5.84 3.57 17.63
N VAL A 58 6.75 4.29 18.27
CA VAL A 58 6.48 5.51 19.06
C VAL A 58 7.56 6.53 18.74
N ASN A 59 7.16 7.76 18.39
CA ASN A 59 8.08 8.85 18.07
C ASN A 59 7.76 10.07 18.94
N SER A 60 8.71 10.46 19.80
CA SER A 60 8.59 11.70 20.57
C SER A 60 8.77 12.91 19.67
N LEU A 61 7.81 13.84 19.68
CA LEU A 61 7.86 15.08 18.88
C LEU A 61 8.52 16.25 19.61
N GLY A 62 8.69 16.16 20.93
CA GLY A 62 9.32 17.20 21.75
C GLY A 62 8.49 18.49 21.92
N GLU A 63 7.31 18.60 21.30
CA GLU A 63 6.38 19.72 21.42
C GLU A 63 4.95 19.29 21.10
N SER A 64 3.97 20.16 21.39
CA SER A 64 2.57 19.92 21.05
C SER A 64 2.30 20.02 19.53
N SER A 65 1.26 19.34 19.08
CA SER A 65 0.77 19.41 17.71
C SER A 65 -0.76 19.41 17.68
N ASN A 66 -1.34 20.27 16.83
CA ASN A 66 -2.76 20.25 16.48
C ASN A 66 -2.97 19.84 15.01
N SER A 67 -1.92 19.38 14.32
CA SER A 67 -2.01 19.00 12.92
C SER A 67 -2.48 17.57 12.75
N SER A 68 -3.06 17.29 11.59
CA SER A 68 -3.25 15.92 11.11
C SER A 68 -2.02 15.46 10.35
N ALA A 69 -1.78 14.15 10.34
CA ALA A 69 -0.74 13.57 9.51
C ALA A 69 -1.09 13.71 8.03
N ALA A 70 -0.08 14.00 7.21
CA ALA A 70 -0.15 13.92 5.76
C ALA A 70 0.65 12.70 5.29
N ILE A 71 0.12 11.95 4.33
CA ILE A 71 0.79 10.79 3.75
C ILE A 71 1.14 11.12 2.30
N SER A 72 2.40 10.94 1.93
CA SER A 72 2.81 11.09 0.53
C SER A 72 4.00 10.19 0.19
N ASN A 73 3.91 9.50 -0.94
CA ASN A 73 4.95 8.58 -1.44
C ASN A 73 5.39 7.57 -0.36
N GLY A 74 4.42 6.97 0.33
CA GLY A 74 4.68 5.99 1.40
C GLY A 74 5.29 6.56 2.69
N ARG A 75 5.40 7.89 2.80
CA ARG A 75 5.95 8.56 3.99
C ARG A 75 4.88 9.31 4.75
N LEU A 76 5.00 9.29 6.08
CA LEU A 76 4.18 10.08 6.99
C LEU A 76 4.88 11.41 7.30
N PHE A 77 4.14 12.50 7.19
CA PHE A 77 4.58 13.85 7.52
C PHE A 77 3.67 14.42 8.61
N LEU A 78 4.27 15.07 9.61
CA LEU A 78 3.52 15.68 10.70
C LEU A 78 4.10 17.06 11.04
N ARG A 79 3.26 18.08 11.04
CA ARG A 79 3.68 19.45 11.36
C ARG A 79 3.44 19.75 12.83
N THR A 80 4.47 20.19 13.53
CA THR A 80 4.34 20.79 14.86
C THR A 80 4.38 22.32 14.75
N HIS A 81 4.30 23.05 15.86
CA HIS A 81 4.39 24.51 15.82
C HIS A 81 5.71 24.97 15.20
N LYS A 82 6.84 24.33 15.57
CA LYS A 82 8.17 24.75 15.13
C LYS A 82 8.72 23.92 13.96
N SER A 83 8.34 22.66 13.84
CA SER A 83 9.05 21.70 12.97
C SER A 83 8.11 20.94 12.02
N LEU A 84 8.68 20.39 10.94
CA LEU A 84 8.02 19.38 10.11
C LEU A 84 8.75 18.06 10.30
N TRP A 85 8.02 17.05 10.74
CA TRP A 85 8.54 15.72 11.04
C TRP A 85 8.23 14.75 9.90
N CYS A 86 9.15 13.81 9.67
CA CYS A 86 8.93 12.67 8.80
C CYS A 86 9.55 11.42 9.45
N PRO A 87 8.84 10.77 10.41
CA PRO A 87 9.36 9.62 11.11
C PRO A 87 9.48 8.39 10.18
N GLY A 88 10.45 7.54 10.48
CA GLY A 88 10.81 6.37 9.68
C GLY A 88 12.30 6.37 9.35
N ASN A 89 12.80 5.21 8.91
CA ASN A 89 14.19 5.08 8.49
C ASN A 89 14.42 5.91 7.22
N LYS A 90 15.58 6.55 7.10
CA LYS A 90 16.07 6.98 5.79
C LYS A 90 16.49 5.70 5.08
N GLU A 91 15.69 5.24 4.13
CA GLU A 91 16.17 4.26 3.14
C GLU A 91 17.40 4.83 2.41
#